data_AF-R6H8V2-F1
#
_entry.id   AF-R6H8V2-F1
#
_cell.length_a   1.000
_cell.length_b   1.000
_cell.length_c   1.000
_cell.angle_alpha   90.00
_cell.angle_beta   90.00
_cell.angle_gamma   90.00
#
_symmetry.space_group_name_H-M   'P 1'
#
loop_
_entity.id
_entity.type
_entity.pdbx_description
1 polymer ?
#
loop_
_entity_poly.entity_id
_entity_poly.type
_entity_poly.pdbx_seq_one_letter_code
_entity_poly.pdbx_strand_id
1 'polypeptide(L)'
;MSAYFHLYLCGRNAAEWLISMRKRMLAAEILLQVLCIFIFSCGKCENNLSDTEAGPRIYIDYEKSFFNDFYIEENYVIFECKYTIVSEENEPKNIKMEGEFREDREGGLITEELLKATDKETGDDVFEIFPGENRIIVLYTAAHGTEMVKQNRLLPETRIYCI
;
A
#
# COMPACT_ATOMS: atom_id res chain seq x y z
N MET A 1 -80.51 -23.11 -10.69
CA MET A 1 -79.36 -23.10 -11.63
C MET A 1 -78.71 -21.73 -11.53
N SER A 2 -77.86 -21.44 -10.55
CA SER A 2 -76.60 -22.06 -10.13
C SER A 2 -75.45 -21.84 -11.12
N ALA A 3 -74.47 -21.08 -10.63
CA ALA A 3 -73.02 -21.21 -10.83
C ALA A 3 -72.30 -20.74 -12.11
N TYR A 4 -72.95 -20.08 -13.09
CA TYR A 4 -72.21 -19.67 -14.31
C TYR A 4 -71.67 -18.23 -14.35
N PHE A 5 -72.22 -17.30 -13.56
CA PHE A 5 -71.79 -15.89 -13.62
C PHE A 5 -70.59 -15.56 -12.70
N HIS A 6 -70.33 -16.35 -11.67
CA HIS A 6 -69.34 -16.03 -10.63
C HIS A 6 -67.89 -16.41 -10.99
N LEU A 7 -67.69 -17.33 -11.95
CA LEU A 7 -66.37 -17.76 -12.42
C LEU A 7 -65.75 -16.80 -13.45
N TYR A 8 -66.57 -16.14 -14.27
CA TYR A 8 -66.10 -15.30 -15.38
C TYR A 8 -65.47 -13.98 -14.90
N LEU A 9 -65.97 -13.42 -13.78
CA LEU A 9 -65.42 -12.21 -13.16
C LEU A 9 -64.11 -12.46 -12.40
N CYS A 10 -63.95 -13.64 -11.78
CA CYS A 10 -62.72 -14.00 -11.07
C CYS A 10 -61.54 -14.23 -12.04
N GLY A 11 -61.81 -14.86 -13.21
CA GLY A 11 -60.78 -15.13 -14.22
C GLY A 11 -60.25 -13.87 -14.92
N ARG A 12 -61.08 -12.86 -15.17
CA ARG A 12 -60.64 -11.59 -15.79
C ARG A 12 -59.70 -10.80 -14.87
N ASN A 13 -60.06 -10.68 -13.60
CA ASN A 13 -59.24 -9.98 -12.61
C ASN A 13 -57.89 -10.69 -12.37
N ALA A 14 -57.89 -12.03 -12.37
CA ALA A 14 -56.65 -12.82 -12.27
C ALA A 14 -55.75 -12.68 -13.52
N ALA A 15 -56.34 -12.63 -14.72
CA ALA A 15 -55.59 -12.45 -15.96
C ALA A 15 -54.96 -11.06 -16.07
N GLU A 16 -55.68 -9.99 -15.69
CA GLU A 16 -55.12 -8.64 -15.64
C GLU A 16 -54.00 -8.51 -14.61
N TRP A 17 -54.12 -9.18 -13.46
CA TRP A 17 -53.09 -9.22 -12.44
C TRP A 17 -51.81 -9.92 -12.93
N LEU A 18 -51.94 -11.06 -13.62
CA LEU A 18 -50.81 -11.79 -14.22
C LEU A 18 -50.13 -10.99 -15.33
N ILE A 19 -50.88 -10.28 -16.17
CA ILE A 19 -50.32 -9.42 -17.22
C ILE A 19 -49.58 -8.23 -16.61
N SER A 20 -50.13 -7.63 -15.55
CA SER A 20 -49.49 -6.53 -14.81
C SER A 20 -48.20 -6.99 -14.13
N MET A 21 -48.20 -8.17 -13.49
CA MET A 21 -47.03 -8.72 -12.80
C MET A 21 -45.90 -9.06 -13.77
N ARG A 22 -46.23 -9.63 -14.95
CA ARG A 22 -45.24 -9.93 -16.00
C ARG A 22 -44.59 -8.66 -16.58
N LYS A 23 -45.36 -7.58 -16.74
CA LYS A 23 -44.81 -6.27 -17.16
C LYS A 23 -43.87 -5.67 -16.11
N ARG A 24 -44.20 -5.79 -14.82
CA ARG A 24 -43.35 -5.31 -13.72
C ARG A 24 -42.06 -6.12 -13.58
N MET A 25 -42.11 -7.45 -13.76
CA MET A 25 -40.92 -8.29 -13.80
C MET A 25 -39.99 -7.92 -14.96
N LEU A 26 -40.52 -7.79 -16.18
CA LEU A 26 -39.71 -7.40 -17.35
C LEU A 26 -39.10 -6.00 -17.19
N ALA A 27 -39.84 -5.06 -16.61
CA ALA A 27 -39.31 -3.73 -16.30
C ALA A 27 -38.17 -3.77 -15.26
N ALA A 28 -38.26 -4.64 -14.25
CA ALA A 28 -37.22 -4.82 -13.25
C ALA A 28 -35.94 -5.45 -13.84
N GLU A 29 -36.07 -6.44 -14.74
CA GLU A 29 -34.92 -7.05 -15.43
C GLU A 29 -34.19 -6.04 -16.32
N ILE A 30 -34.93 -5.21 -17.07
CA ILE A 30 -34.33 -4.16 -17.91
C ILE A 30 -33.62 -3.11 -17.06
N LEU A 31 -34.21 -2.70 -15.92
CA LEU A 31 -33.60 -1.72 -15.01
C LEU A 31 -32.29 -2.25 -14.42
N LEU A 32 -32.25 -3.53 -14.05
CA LEU A 32 -31.05 -4.19 -13.51
C LEU A 32 -29.93 -4.25 -14.54
N GLN A 33 -30.24 -4.57 -15.80
CA GLN A 33 -29.25 -4.59 -16.88
C GLN A 33 -28.65 -3.22 -17.16
N VAL A 34 -29.46 -2.15 -17.16
CA VAL A 34 -28.96 -0.78 -17.33
C VAL A 34 -28.04 -0.38 -16.17
N LEU A 35 -28.37 -0.77 -14.94
CA LEU A 35 -27.56 -0.47 -13.76
C LEU A 35 -26.19 -1.17 -13.83
N CYS A 36 -26.12 -2.42 -14.31
CA CYS A 36 -24.86 -3.14 -14.50
C CYS A 36 -23.94 -2.50 -15.55
N ILE A 37 -24.49 -1.94 -16.64
CA ILE A 37 -23.71 -1.28 -17.69
C ILE A 37 -23.08 0.04 -17.18
N PHE A 38 -23.79 0.78 -16.32
CA PHE A 38 -23.26 2.00 -15.71
C PHE A 38 -22.06 1.74 -14.78
N ILE A 39 -22.04 0.61 -14.06
CA ILE A 39 -20.92 0.26 -13.18
C ILE A 39 -19.68 -0.13 -14.02
N PHE A 40 -19.86 -0.81 -15.16
CA PHE A 40 -18.74 -1.19 -16.04
C PHE A 40 -18.15 -0.01 -16.84
N SER A 41 -18.88 1.08 -17.00
CA SER A 41 -18.43 2.25 -17.77
C SER A 41 -17.54 3.22 -16.98
N CYS A 42 -17.37 3.00 -15.67
CA CYS A 42 -16.54 3.84 -14.79
C CYS A 42 -15.18 3.21 -14.45
N GLY A 43 -14.65 2.35 -15.32
CA GLY A 43 -13.41 1.58 -15.10
C GLY A 43 -12.27 1.85 -16.10
N LYS A 44 -12.43 2.78 -17.05
CA LYS A 44 -11.34 3.18 -17.96
C LYS A 44 -10.90 4.60 -17.65
N CYS A 45 -10.20 4.76 -16.54
CA CYS A 45 -9.20 5.81 -16.44
C CYS A 45 -8.04 5.35 -17.33
N GLU A 46 -8.08 5.73 -18.61
CA GLU A 46 -6.87 5.76 -19.42
C GLU A 46 -5.93 6.75 -18.76
N ASN A 47 -5.06 6.22 -17.90
CA ASN A 47 -3.89 6.92 -17.41
C ASN A 47 -3.02 7.20 -18.63
N ASN A 48 -3.29 8.32 -19.29
CA ASN A 48 -2.33 9.01 -20.13
C ASN A 48 -1.25 9.53 -19.17
N LEU A 49 -0.37 8.63 -18.75
CA LEU A 49 0.87 8.99 -18.10
C LEU A 49 1.73 9.61 -19.19
N SER A 50 1.56 10.92 -19.35
CA SER A 50 2.56 11.75 -19.99
C SER A 50 3.92 11.36 -19.44
N ASP A 51 4.87 11.08 -20.32
CA ASP A 51 6.32 11.02 -20.03
C ASP A 51 6.78 12.38 -19.49
N THR A 52 6.35 12.71 -18.28
CA THR A 52 7.04 13.63 -17.39
C THR A 52 8.25 12.84 -16.97
N GLU A 53 9.46 13.32 -17.29
CA GLU A 53 10.74 12.72 -16.91
C GLU A 53 10.62 12.15 -15.50
N ALA A 54 10.38 10.84 -15.44
CA ALA A 54 10.17 10.16 -14.19
C ALA A 54 11.53 10.18 -13.51
N GLY A 55 11.61 10.80 -12.34
CA GLY A 55 12.81 10.71 -11.51
C GLY A 55 13.23 9.25 -11.34
N PRO A 56 14.50 8.99 -10.99
CA PRO A 56 15.04 7.64 -10.91
C PRO A 56 14.15 6.71 -10.11
N ARG A 57 13.83 5.55 -10.68
CA ARG A 57 12.91 4.57 -10.10
C ARG A 57 13.67 3.60 -9.21
N ILE A 58 13.96 4.07 -8.00
CA ILE A 58 14.63 3.30 -6.95
C ILE A 58 13.71 3.24 -5.73
N TYR A 59 13.40 2.03 -5.27
CA TYR A 59 12.47 1.83 -4.15
C TYR A 59 12.87 0.63 -3.28
N ILE A 60 12.31 0.58 -2.07
CA ILE A 60 12.53 -0.50 -1.10
C ILE A 60 11.46 -1.57 -1.28
N ASP A 61 11.88 -2.83 -1.46
CA ASP A 61 11.01 -4.00 -1.39
C ASP A 61 10.83 -4.39 0.08
N TYR A 62 9.79 -3.84 0.72
CA TYR A 62 9.50 -4.07 2.14
C TYR A 62 9.09 -5.52 2.47
N GLU A 63 8.65 -6.32 1.50
CA GLU A 63 8.34 -7.74 1.73
C GLU A 63 9.61 -8.59 1.92
N LYS A 64 10.71 -8.15 1.31
CA LYS A 64 12.04 -8.79 1.41
C LYS A 64 13.02 -8.02 2.30
N SER A 65 12.57 -6.96 2.93
CA SER A 65 13.37 -6.17 3.87
C SER A 65 12.90 -6.45 5.29
N PHE A 66 13.81 -6.39 6.26
CA PHE A 66 13.43 -6.55 7.66
C PHE A 66 14.38 -5.84 8.62
N PHE A 67 13.82 -5.45 9.76
CA PHE A 67 14.56 -5.04 10.93
C PHE A 67 15.26 -6.27 11.53
N ASN A 68 16.58 -6.24 11.68
CA ASN A 68 17.35 -7.40 12.15
C ASN A 68 17.51 -7.39 13.66
N ASP A 69 18.17 -6.38 14.22
CA ASP A 69 18.36 -6.23 15.65
C ASP A 69 18.69 -4.77 16.03
N PHE A 70 18.75 -4.47 17.32
CA PHE A 70 19.36 -3.26 17.85
C PHE A 70 20.25 -3.59 19.04
N TYR A 71 21.22 -2.73 19.29
CA TYR A 71 22.09 -2.86 20.45
C TYR A 71 22.49 -1.48 20.96
N ILE A 72 22.91 -1.44 22.22
CA ILE A 72 23.34 -0.23 22.91
C ILE A 72 24.84 -0.36 23.15
N GLU A 73 25.60 0.60 22.65
CA GLU A 73 27.05 0.71 22.85
C GLU A 73 27.36 2.06 23.47
N GLU A 74 27.88 2.02 24.70
CA GLU A 74 28.17 3.22 25.51
C GLU A 74 26.95 4.14 25.65
N ASN A 75 26.89 5.22 24.86
CA ASN A 75 25.84 6.23 24.85
C ASN A 75 25.07 6.26 23.52
N TYR A 76 25.16 5.20 22.71
CA TYR A 76 24.51 5.12 21.41
C TYR A 76 23.60 3.90 21.31
N VAL A 77 22.52 4.06 20.56
CA VAL A 77 21.65 2.99 20.10
C VAL A 77 21.91 2.80 18.61
N ILE A 78 22.17 1.55 18.23
CA ILE A 78 22.44 1.17 16.85
C ILE A 78 21.35 0.21 16.40
N PHE A 79 20.67 0.55 15.32
CA PHE A 79 19.64 -0.28 14.70
C PHE A 79 20.17 -0.89 13.41
N GLU A 80 20.19 -2.23 13.33
CA GLU A 80 20.59 -2.96 12.13
C GLU A 80 19.36 -3.32 11.29
N CYS A 81 19.29 -2.80 10.07
CA CYS A 81 18.24 -3.07 9.11
C CYS A 81 18.81 -3.73 7.85
N LYS A 82 18.09 -4.72 7.32
CA LYS A 82 18.44 -5.38 6.06
C LYS A 82 17.43 -4.96 5.01
N TYR A 83 17.91 -4.26 3.99
CA TYR A 83 17.10 -3.75 2.91
C TYR A 83 17.33 -4.52 1.62
N THR A 84 16.23 -4.79 0.93
CA THR A 84 16.22 -5.13 -0.48
C THR A 84 15.77 -3.90 -1.25
N ILE A 85 16.68 -3.30 -2.02
CA ILE A 85 16.43 -2.11 -2.83
C ILE A 85 16.37 -2.52 -4.30
N VAL A 86 15.32 -2.11 -5.00
CA VAL A 86 15.15 -2.39 -6.42
C VAL A 86 15.36 -1.10 -7.20
N SER A 87 16.23 -1.18 -8.20
CA SER A 87 16.46 -0.12 -9.19
C SER A 87 15.96 -0.57 -10.56
N GLU A 88 15.04 0.19 -11.14
CA GLU A 88 14.62 0.03 -12.54
C GLU A 88 15.51 0.83 -13.52
N GLU A 89 16.61 1.40 -13.01
CA GLU A 89 17.57 2.16 -13.82
C GLU A 89 18.46 1.23 -14.65
N ASN A 90 18.96 1.73 -15.77
CA ASN A 90 19.88 0.97 -16.64
C ASN A 90 21.36 1.11 -16.23
N GLU A 91 21.67 2.04 -15.35
CA GLU A 91 23.02 2.34 -14.86
C GLU A 91 23.01 2.45 -13.33
N PRO A 92 24.16 2.21 -12.66
CA PRO A 92 24.27 2.42 -11.23
C PRO A 92 23.93 3.85 -10.81
N LYS A 93 23.28 3.99 -9.65
CA LYS A 93 22.96 5.29 -9.04
C LYS A 93 23.43 5.35 -7.61
N ASN A 94 23.84 6.53 -7.19
CA ASN A 94 24.17 6.79 -5.80
C ASN A 94 22.94 7.31 -5.07
N ILE A 95 22.69 6.75 -3.89
CA ILE A 95 21.59 7.17 -3.02
C ILE A 95 22.07 7.46 -1.60
N LYS A 96 21.29 8.27 -0.89
CA LYS A 96 21.30 8.39 0.57
C LYS A 96 19.97 7.90 1.13
N MET A 97 20.00 7.44 2.38
CA MET A 97 18.82 6.92 3.06
C MET A 97 18.65 7.55 4.45
N GLU A 98 17.40 7.86 4.79
CA GLU A 98 17.01 8.32 6.12
C GLU A 98 15.81 7.51 6.62
N GLY A 99 15.87 7.04 7.86
CA GLY A 99 14.78 6.31 8.51
C GLY A 99 14.10 7.16 9.58
N GLU A 100 12.80 6.97 9.75
CA GLU A 100 11.98 7.62 10.77
C GLU A 100 11.77 6.70 11.99
N PHE A 101 12.24 7.14 13.15
CA PHE A 101 12.32 6.41 14.42
C PHE A 101 11.45 7.09 15.50
N ARG A 102 10.30 7.64 15.09
CA ARG A 102 9.44 8.45 15.95
C ARG A 102 9.01 7.73 17.22
N GLU A 103 8.63 6.45 17.11
CA GLU A 103 8.19 5.64 18.24
C GLU A 103 9.31 5.40 19.26
N ASP A 104 10.55 5.17 18.82
CA ASP A 104 11.71 4.99 19.71
C ASP A 104 12.08 6.29 20.42
N ARG A 105 11.95 7.43 19.71
CA ARG A 105 12.15 8.74 20.31
C ARG A 105 11.06 9.06 21.34
N GLU A 106 9.80 8.84 21.01
CA GLU A 106 8.67 9.03 21.93
C GLU A 106 8.73 8.07 23.13
N GLY A 107 9.25 6.86 22.93
CA GLY A 107 9.51 5.88 23.99
C GLY A 107 10.73 6.18 24.87
N GLY A 108 11.53 7.19 24.52
CA GLY A 108 12.71 7.61 25.28
C GLY A 108 13.96 6.77 25.07
N LEU A 109 13.97 5.85 24.08
CA LEU A 109 15.13 5.02 23.73
C LEU A 109 16.23 5.84 23.04
N ILE A 110 15.83 6.80 22.22
CA ILE A 110 16.73 7.68 21.46
C ILE A 110 16.29 9.14 21.55
N THR A 111 17.19 10.06 21.22
CA THR A 111 16.92 11.51 21.29
C THR A 111 16.44 12.12 19.98
N GLU A 112 16.74 11.48 18.85
CA GLU A 112 16.47 11.99 17.50
C GLU A 112 15.53 11.04 16.74
N GLU A 113 14.66 11.61 15.90
CA GLU A 113 13.66 10.84 15.15
C GLU A 113 14.14 10.47 13.74
N LEU A 114 14.82 11.37 13.04
CA LEU A 114 15.29 11.13 11.68
C LEU A 114 16.77 10.75 11.72
N LEU A 115 17.06 9.51 11.36
CA LEU A 115 18.41 8.95 11.40
C LEU A 115 18.92 8.67 10.00
N LYS A 116 20.20 8.98 9.75
CA LYS A 116 20.88 8.64 8.50
C LYS A 116 21.35 7.20 8.52
N ALA A 117 21.20 6.51 7.40
CA ALA A 117 21.71 5.17 7.24
C ALA A 117 23.21 5.22 6.87
N THR A 118 23.98 4.31 7.45
CA THR A 118 25.36 4.03 7.03
C THR A 118 25.50 2.56 6.66
N ASP A 119 26.32 2.25 5.66
CA ASP A 119 26.64 0.87 5.30
C ASP A 119 27.36 0.16 6.46
N LYS A 120 26.95 -1.07 6.78
CA LYS A 120 27.54 -1.83 7.88
C LYS A 120 28.99 -2.25 7.62
N GLU A 121 29.35 -2.53 6.37
CA GLU A 121 30.67 -3.01 5.99
C GLU A 121 31.66 -1.85 5.81
N THR A 122 31.24 -0.76 5.15
CA THR A 122 32.14 0.36 4.82
C THR A 122 32.03 1.54 5.78
N GLY A 123 30.88 1.72 6.44
CA GLY A 123 30.58 2.91 7.24
C GLY A 123 30.16 4.14 6.43
N ASP A 124 30.03 4.02 5.10
CA ASP A 124 29.68 5.14 4.22
C ASP A 124 28.20 5.49 4.30
N ASP A 125 27.85 6.76 4.07
CA ASP A 125 26.46 7.25 4.02
C ASP A 125 25.90 7.38 2.59
N VAL A 126 26.66 6.89 1.60
CA VAL A 126 26.29 6.85 0.18
C VAL A 126 26.32 5.41 -0.29
N PHE A 127 25.23 4.97 -0.90
CA PHE A 127 25.06 3.61 -1.40
C PHE A 127 25.03 3.62 -2.92
N GLU A 128 25.92 2.85 -3.55
CA GLU A 128 25.87 2.58 -4.99
C GLU A 128 24.87 1.44 -5.26
N ILE A 129 23.82 1.75 -6.01
CA ILE A 129 22.73 0.82 -6.31
C ILE A 129 22.81 0.45 -7.79
N PHE A 130 23.05 -0.83 -8.07
CA PHE A 130 23.12 -1.36 -9.43
C PHE A 130 21.70 -1.61 -10.00
N PRO A 131 21.55 -1.68 -11.32
CA PRO A 131 20.30 -2.15 -11.94
C PRO A 131 19.81 -3.48 -11.35
N GLY A 132 18.52 -3.55 -11.00
CA GLY A 132 17.89 -4.74 -10.41
C GLY A 132 17.86 -4.75 -8.88
N GLU A 133 17.90 -5.95 -8.29
CA GLU A 133 17.78 -6.17 -6.84
C GLU A 133 19.15 -6.05 -6.14
N ASN A 134 19.23 -5.16 -5.16
CA ASN A 134 20.40 -4.91 -4.32
C ASN A 134 20.05 -5.25 -2.88
N ARG A 135 20.91 -5.99 -2.19
CA ARG A 135 20.73 -6.33 -0.77
C ARG A 135 21.82 -5.65 0.03
N ILE A 136 21.42 -4.77 0.94
CA ILE A 136 22.33 -3.99 1.76
C ILE A 136 21.98 -4.13 3.24
N ILE A 137 22.99 -4.04 4.09
CA ILE A 137 22.81 -4.00 5.54
C ILE A 137 23.21 -2.61 5.99
N VAL A 138 22.26 -1.90 6.59
CA VAL A 138 22.49 -0.54 7.04
C VAL A 138 22.34 -0.42 8.54
N LEU A 139 23.09 0.51 9.10
CA LEU A 139 23.04 0.89 10.50
C LEU A 139 22.43 2.28 10.61
N TYR A 140 21.50 2.44 11.54
CA TYR A 140 21.05 3.76 12.01
C TYR A 140 21.55 3.94 13.43
N THR A 141 22.34 4.99 13.64
CA THR A 141 22.96 5.28 14.95
C THR A 141 22.39 6.55 15.54
N ALA A 142 21.97 6.50 16.79
CA ALA A 142 21.44 7.65 17.53
C ALA A 142 22.01 7.69 18.94
N ALA A 143 22.04 8.87 19.56
CA ALA A 143 22.34 8.97 20.98
C ALA A 143 21.25 8.26 21.80
N HIS A 144 21.69 7.48 22.79
CA HIS A 144 20.82 6.81 23.73
C HIS A 144 20.09 7.82 24.60
N GLY A 145 18.78 7.62 24.74
CA GLY A 145 17.91 8.42 25.58
C GLY A 145 17.98 8.01 27.05
N THR A 146 16.86 8.17 27.74
CA THR A 146 16.76 7.97 29.20
C THR A 146 16.15 6.62 29.58
N GLU A 147 15.49 5.95 28.65
CA GLU A 147 14.69 4.75 28.90
C GLU A 147 15.16 3.58 28.04
N MET A 148 15.10 2.36 28.58
CA MET A 148 15.40 1.12 27.83
C MET A 148 14.14 0.42 27.34
N VAL A 149 13.21 1.18 26.77
CA VAL A 149 11.94 0.64 26.24
C VAL A 149 12.07 0.44 24.73
N LYS A 150 12.32 -0.80 24.30
CA LYS A 150 12.22 -1.15 22.88
C LYS A 150 10.75 -1.35 22.51
N GLN A 151 10.28 -0.58 21.53
CA GLN A 151 8.97 -0.81 20.91
C GLN A 151 9.00 -2.07 20.02
N ASN A 152 7.85 -2.72 19.86
CA ASN A 152 7.71 -3.93 19.07
C ASN A 152 7.75 -3.55 17.58
N ARG A 153 8.88 -3.76 16.89
CA ARG A 153 9.16 -3.04 15.64
C ARG A 153 9.09 -3.88 14.36
N LEU A 154 8.50 -3.22 13.36
CA LEU A 154 8.75 -3.43 11.93
C LEU A 154 9.92 -2.53 11.47
N LEU A 155 10.28 -2.60 10.19
CA LEU A 155 11.20 -1.65 9.58
C LEU A 155 10.73 -0.20 9.77
N PRO A 156 11.66 0.77 9.95
CA PRO A 156 11.30 2.18 9.93
C PRO A 156 10.81 2.60 8.53
N GLU A 157 9.92 3.58 8.50
CA GLU A 157 9.62 4.28 7.25
C GLU A 157 10.92 4.94 6.75
N THR A 158 11.32 4.62 5.53
CA THR A 158 12.63 5.01 5.00
C THR A 158 12.49 5.78 3.69
N ARG A 159 13.20 6.91 3.62
CA ARG A 159 13.26 7.79 2.47
C ARG A 159 14.57 7.58 1.73
N ILE A 160 14.49 7.55 0.40
CA ILE A 160 15.63 7.43 -0.51
C ILE A 160 15.81 8.77 -1.24
N TYR A 161 17.05 9.25 -1.29
CA TYR A 161 17.43 10.44 -2.02
C TYR A 161 18.50 10.07 -3.04
N CYS A 162 18.22 10.24 -4.33
CA CYS A 162 19.22 10.08 -5.38
C CYS A 162 20.14 11.32 -5.42
N ILE A 163 21.44 11.12 -5.58
CA ILE A 163 22.46 12.19 -5.57
C ILE A 163 23.31 12.22 -6.84
#